data_AF-A0A2T6G9F9-F1
#
_entry.id   AF-A0A2T6G9F9-F1
#
_cell.length_a   1.000
_cell.length_b   1.000
_cell.length_c   1.000
_cell.angle_alpha   90.00
_cell.angle_beta   90.00
_cell.angle_gamma   90.00
#
_symmetry.space_group_name_H-M   'P 1'
#
loop_
_entity.id
_entity.type
_entity.pdbx_description
1 polymer ?
#
loop_
_entity_poly.entity_id
_entity_poly.type
_entity_poly.pdbx_seq_one_letter_code
_entity_poly.pdbx_strand_id
1 'polypeptide(L)'
;MNIKKAILHMYPEAKPDQDFIVFDDGEGPYIAKWDVRDAQHQIVPKPSKEQLEMAYQTAVNAEKSNSPAGSPDDPLSGVKQQNAMLLMTLALKEVELKDLKKQNAGILLTLAKNNIR
;
A
#
# COMPACT_ATOMS: atom_id res chain seq x y z
N MET A 1 -3.78 -16.88 1.89
CA MET A 1 -4.59 -15.65 1.77
C MET A 1 -6.06 -16.04 1.62
N ASN A 2 -6.99 -15.43 2.36
CA ASN A 2 -8.41 -15.76 2.26
C ASN A 2 -9.13 -14.78 1.32
N ILE A 3 -9.29 -15.18 0.05
CA ILE A 3 -9.93 -14.39 -1.00
C ILE A 3 -11.38 -14.03 -0.62
N LYS A 4 -12.11 -14.96 -0.01
CA LYS A 4 -13.50 -14.75 0.42
C LYS A 4 -13.60 -13.57 1.40
N LYS A 5 -12.70 -13.52 2.41
CA LYS A 5 -12.60 -12.39 3.35
C LYS A 5 -12.22 -11.07 2.67
N ALA A 6 -11.28 -11.11 1.72
CA ALA A 6 -10.88 -9.91 0.98
C ALA A 6 -12.04 -9.30 0.19
N ILE A 7 -12.78 -10.13 -0.54
CA ILE A 7 -13.93 -9.71 -1.34
C ILE A 7 -15.03 -9.14 -0.44
N LEU A 8 -15.35 -9.81 0.67
CA LEU A 8 -16.36 -9.32 1.62
C LEU A 8 -15.96 -8.00 2.30
N HIS A 9 -14.67 -7.72 2.43
CA HIS A 9 -14.21 -6.43 2.95
C HIS A 9 -14.38 -5.29 1.93
N MET A 10 -14.12 -5.57 0.64
CA MET A 10 -14.31 -4.59 -0.44
C MET A 10 -15.79 -4.40 -0.81
N TYR A 11 -16.55 -5.50 -0.79
CA TYR A 11 -17.94 -5.58 -1.20
C TYR A 11 -18.74 -6.30 -0.10
N PRO A 12 -19.10 -5.58 0.99
CA PRO A 12 -19.81 -6.17 2.12
C PRO A 12 -21.21 -6.69 1.75
N GLU A 13 -21.79 -6.20 0.66
CA GLU A 13 -23.08 -6.64 0.14
C GLU A 13 -22.99 -7.89 -0.76
N ALA A 14 -21.78 -8.27 -1.19
CA ALA A 14 -21.58 -9.41 -2.07
C ALA A 14 -21.87 -10.72 -1.33
N LYS A 15 -22.73 -11.56 -1.93
CA LYS A 15 -23.09 -12.85 -1.38
C LYS A 15 -22.13 -13.93 -1.85
N PRO A 16 -21.40 -14.58 -0.92
CA PRO A 16 -20.61 -15.73 -1.29
C PRO A 16 -21.52 -16.84 -1.82
N ASP A 17 -21.01 -17.59 -2.80
CA ASP A 17 -21.70 -18.73 -3.43
C ASP A 17 -22.91 -18.33 -4.32
N GLN A 18 -23.24 -17.03 -4.42
CA GLN A 18 -24.18 -16.47 -5.40
C GLN A 18 -23.47 -15.50 -6.36
N ASP A 19 -22.89 -14.44 -5.81
CA ASP A 19 -22.26 -13.36 -6.56
C ASP A 19 -20.80 -13.67 -6.89
N PHE A 20 -20.15 -14.52 -6.09
CA PHE A 20 -18.82 -15.02 -6.41
C PHE A 20 -18.61 -16.40 -5.81
N ILE A 21 -17.90 -17.25 -6.53
CA ILE A 21 -17.52 -18.59 -6.08
C ILE A 21 -16.02 -18.62 -5.96
N VAL A 22 -15.53 -18.94 -4.76
CA VAL A 22 -14.12 -19.20 -4.50
C VAL A 22 -13.97 -20.71 -4.39
N PHE A 23 -13.09 -21.27 -5.21
CA PHE A 23 -12.73 -22.67 -5.18
C PHE A 23 -11.27 -22.81 -4.74
N ASP A 24 -10.93 -23.94 -4.15
CA ASP A 24 -9.56 -24.28 -3.75
C ASP A 24 -9.22 -25.64 -4.39
N ASP A 25 -8.32 -25.62 -5.36
CA ASP A 25 -7.86 -26.81 -6.08
C ASP A 25 -6.62 -27.47 -5.45
N GLY A 26 -6.15 -26.95 -4.31
CA GLY A 26 -4.95 -27.43 -3.62
C GLY A 26 -3.68 -26.67 -3.98
N GLU A 27 -3.66 -25.87 -5.07
CA GLU A 27 -2.60 -24.89 -5.33
C GLU A 27 -2.92 -23.53 -4.68
N GLY A 28 -4.18 -23.31 -4.36
CA GLY A 28 -4.65 -22.24 -3.48
C GLY A 28 -6.05 -21.75 -3.86
N PRO A 29 -6.68 -20.94 -3.00
CA PRO A 29 -8.00 -20.41 -3.29
C PRO A 29 -7.95 -19.48 -4.51
N TYR A 30 -8.88 -19.65 -5.44
CA TYR A 30 -9.07 -18.79 -6.61
C TYR A 30 -10.55 -18.49 -6.85
N ILE A 31 -10.82 -17.39 -7.56
CA ILE A 31 -12.19 -16.99 -7.92
C ILE A 31 -12.59 -17.77 -9.18
N ALA A 32 -13.42 -18.79 -8.99
CA ALA A 32 -13.97 -19.63 -10.06
C ALA A 32 -15.11 -18.93 -10.82
N LYS A 33 -15.92 -18.13 -10.12
CA LYS A 33 -17.02 -17.35 -10.72
C LYS A 33 -17.08 -15.96 -10.11
N TRP A 34 -17.36 -14.96 -10.93
CA TRP A 34 -17.44 -13.55 -10.53
C TRP A 34 -18.61 -12.85 -11.22
N ASP A 35 -19.63 -12.56 -10.44
CA ASP A 35 -20.87 -11.84 -10.80
C ASP A 35 -21.20 -10.77 -9.74
N VAL A 36 -20.19 -10.27 -9.01
CA VAL A 36 -20.38 -9.24 -7.98
C VAL A 36 -20.89 -7.97 -8.66
N ARG A 37 -21.92 -7.36 -8.05
CA ARG A 37 -22.53 -6.13 -8.53
C ARG A 37 -22.32 -4.98 -7.55
N ASP A 38 -22.19 -3.78 -8.08
CA ASP A 38 -22.21 -2.56 -7.28
C ASP A 38 -23.65 -2.16 -6.90
N ALA A 39 -23.77 -1.07 -6.12
CA ALA A 39 -25.05 -0.48 -5.73
C ALA A 39 -25.89 0.00 -6.95
N GLN A 40 -25.26 0.15 -8.12
CA GLN A 40 -25.88 0.52 -9.39
C GLN A 40 -26.25 -0.73 -10.22
N HIS A 41 -26.21 -1.93 -9.62
CA HIS A 41 -26.47 -3.23 -10.24
C HIS A 41 -25.56 -3.57 -11.43
N GLN A 42 -24.43 -2.88 -11.60
CA GLN A 42 -23.45 -3.15 -12.63
C GLN A 42 -22.45 -4.19 -12.14
N ILE A 43 -22.03 -5.10 -13.03
CA ILE A 43 -21.00 -6.09 -12.70
C ILE A 43 -19.68 -5.35 -12.48
N VAL A 44 -19.15 -5.44 -11.27
CA VAL A 44 -17.86 -4.83 -10.95
C VAL A 44 -16.73 -5.64 -11.60
N PRO A 45 -15.66 -4.99 -12.05
CA PRO A 45 -14.50 -5.71 -12.56
C PRO A 45 -13.89 -6.60 -11.47
N LYS A 46 -13.42 -7.78 -11.85
CA LYS A 46 -12.71 -8.70 -10.95
C LYS A 46 -11.46 -8.00 -10.41
N PRO A 47 -11.28 -7.92 -9.08
CA PRO A 47 -10.12 -7.26 -8.49
C PRO A 47 -8.83 -8.03 -8.81
N SER A 48 -7.73 -7.30 -8.93
CA SER A 48 -6.41 -7.92 -9.13
C SER A 48 -5.94 -8.62 -7.86
N LYS A 49 -4.94 -9.51 -7.99
CA LYS A 49 -4.36 -10.22 -6.84
C LYS A 49 -3.82 -9.25 -5.78
N GLU A 50 -3.16 -8.18 -6.21
CA GLU A 50 -2.65 -7.13 -5.31
C GLU A 50 -3.77 -6.41 -4.56
N GLN A 51 -4.88 -6.09 -5.23
CA GLN A 51 -6.04 -5.46 -4.59
C GLN A 51 -6.67 -6.38 -3.54
N LEU A 52 -6.81 -7.67 -3.86
CA LEU A 52 -7.29 -8.67 -2.91
C LEU A 52 -6.36 -8.83 -1.71
N GLU A 53 -5.04 -8.81 -1.92
CA GLU A 53 -4.06 -8.91 -0.86
C GLU A 53 -4.10 -7.69 0.07
N MET A 54 -4.18 -6.48 -0.50
CA MET A 54 -4.35 -5.25 0.28
C MET A 54 -5.66 -5.23 1.07
N ALA A 55 -6.77 -5.64 0.45
CA ALA A 55 -8.07 -5.71 1.11
C ALA A 55 -8.08 -6.75 2.23
N TYR A 56 -7.48 -7.92 2.00
CA TYR A 56 -7.30 -8.95 3.03
C TYR A 56 -6.44 -8.42 4.19
N GLN A 57 -5.32 -7.78 3.88
CA GLN A 57 -4.43 -7.21 4.89
C GLN A 57 -5.14 -6.12 5.70
N THR A 58 -5.96 -5.30 5.06
CA THR A 58 -6.76 -4.25 5.73
C THR A 58 -7.83 -4.87 6.62
N ALA A 59 -8.53 -5.91 6.15
CA ALA A 59 -9.51 -6.65 6.94
C ALA A 59 -8.88 -7.33 8.16
N VAL A 60 -7.75 -8.02 7.99
CA VAL A 60 -7.00 -8.67 9.09
C VAL A 60 -6.45 -7.62 10.05
N ASN A 61 -5.94 -6.50 9.55
CA ASN A 61 -5.46 -5.40 10.39
C ASN A 61 -6.62 -4.75 11.15
N ALA A 62 -7.80 -4.57 10.55
CA ALA A 62 -8.98 -4.02 11.20
C ALA A 62 -9.52 -4.95 12.30
N GLU A 63 -9.53 -6.27 12.05
CA GLU A 63 -9.85 -7.29 13.06
C GLU A 63 -8.80 -7.31 14.19
N LYS A 64 -7.50 -7.18 13.86
CA LYS A 64 -6.41 -7.02 14.84
C LYS A 64 -6.52 -5.73 15.65
N SER A 65 -7.02 -4.65 15.05
CA SER A 65 -7.17 -3.33 15.67
C SER A 65 -8.29 -3.30 16.72
N ASN A 66 -9.19 -4.29 16.71
CA ASN A 66 -10.22 -4.46 17.73
C ASN A 66 -9.75 -5.32 18.93
N SER A 67 -8.47 -5.74 18.92
CA SER A 67 -7.75 -6.17 20.12
C SER A 67 -6.87 -5.00 20.59
N PRO A 68 -6.74 -4.78 21.92
CA PRO A 68 -6.09 -3.58 22.44
C PRO A 68 -4.65 -3.54 21.95
N ALA A 69 -4.19 -2.32 21.66
CA ALA A 69 -2.86 -1.98 21.21
C ALA A 69 -1.74 -2.81 21.87
N GLY A 70 -0.77 -3.23 21.06
CA GLY A 70 0.54 -3.63 21.53
C GLY A 70 0.81 -5.13 21.46
N SER A 71 1.48 -5.55 20.40
CA SER A 71 2.49 -6.59 20.54
C SER A 71 3.73 -6.12 19.78
N PRO A 72 4.89 -6.00 20.44
CA PRO A 72 6.14 -5.50 19.85
C PRO A 72 6.71 -6.42 18.75
N ASP A 73 6.08 -7.58 18.51
CA ASP A 73 6.53 -8.61 17.57
C ASP A 73 5.81 -8.56 16.20
N ASP A 74 5.04 -7.51 15.90
CA ASP A 74 4.39 -7.41 14.58
C ASP A 74 5.44 -6.95 13.53
N PRO A 75 5.89 -7.82 12.60
CA PRO A 75 6.90 -7.45 11.61
C PRO A 75 6.42 -6.30 10.71
N LEU A 76 5.11 -6.09 10.60
CA LEU A 76 4.53 -4.99 9.86
C LEU A 76 4.66 -3.65 10.60
N SER A 77 4.73 -3.65 11.94
CA SER A 77 5.07 -2.46 12.73
C SER A 77 6.52 -2.04 12.50
N GLY A 78 7.44 -3.02 12.47
CA GLY A 78 8.85 -2.81 12.13
C GLY A 78 9.02 -2.27 10.71
N VAL A 79 8.31 -2.85 9.72
CA VAL A 79 8.34 -2.36 8.33
C VAL A 79 7.72 -0.96 8.21
N LYS A 80 6.61 -0.68 8.89
CA LYS A 80 6.03 0.68 8.92
C LYS A 80 6.99 1.70 9.55
N GLN A 81 7.68 1.32 10.62
CA GLN A 81 8.66 2.17 11.29
C GLN A 81 9.90 2.40 10.41
N GLN A 82 10.39 1.36 9.73
CA GLN A 82 11.48 1.46 8.75
C GLN A 82 11.09 2.35 7.57
N ASN A 83 9.88 2.18 7.02
CA ASN A 83 9.39 3.03 5.92
C ASN A 83 9.26 4.49 6.35
N ALA A 84 8.76 4.75 7.56
CA ALA A 84 8.70 6.11 8.11
C ALA A 84 10.09 6.72 8.28
N MET A 85 11.06 5.94 8.78
CA MET A 85 12.43 6.39 8.96
C MET A 85 13.15 6.64 7.63
N LEU A 86 12.91 5.80 6.62
CA LEU A 86 13.42 5.98 5.26
C LEU A 86 12.85 7.24 4.61
N LEU A 87 11.54 7.49 4.73
CA LEU A 87 10.91 8.71 4.24
C LEU A 87 11.51 9.97 4.87
N MET A 88 11.72 9.96 6.19
CA MET A 88 12.37 11.07 6.89
C MET A 88 13.81 11.29 6.43
N THR A 89 14.56 10.20 6.22
CA THR A 89 15.94 10.26 5.74
C THR A 89 16.02 10.80 4.31
N LEU A 90 15.10 10.39 3.44
CA LEU A 90 15.01 10.90 2.07
C LEU A 90 14.67 12.40 2.07
N ALA A 91 13.71 12.83 2.89
CA ALA A 91 13.36 14.24 3.02
C ALA A 91 14.55 15.09 3.48
N LEU A 92 15.34 14.61 4.45
CA LEU A 92 16.56 15.29 4.91
C LEU A 92 17.62 15.39 3.80
N LYS A 93 17.85 14.31 3.05
CA LYS A 93 18.79 14.31 1.92
C LYS A 93 18.37 15.24 0.79
N GLU A 94 17.07 15.38 0.53
CA GLU A 94 16.55 16.32 -0.47
C GLU A 94 16.81 17.77 -0.08
N VAL A 95 16.68 18.10 1.20
CA VAL A 95 17.00 19.44 1.72
C VAL A 95 18.50 19.72 1.58
N GLU A 96 19.34 18.77 1.96
CA GLU A 96 20.80 18.88 1.84
C GLU A 96 21.25 19.07 0.39
N LEU A 97 20.67 18.31 -0.55
CA LEU A 97 20.94 18.47 -1.98
C LEU A 97 20.53 19.85 -2.51
N LYS A 98 19.41 20.40 -2.03
CA LYS A 98 18.98 21.75 -2.41
C LYS A 98 19.96 22.80 -1.90
N ASP A 99 20.42 22.67 -0.67
CA ASP A 99 21.41 23.60 -0.08
C ASP A 99 22.77 23.50 -0.78
N LEU A 100 23.27 22.29 -1.06
CA LEU A 100 24.51 22.11 -1.81
C LEU A 100 24.41 22.68 -3.23
N LYS A 101 23.28 22.47 -3.92
CA LYS A 101 23.05 23.09 -5.24
C LYS A 101 23.07 24.62 -5.16
N LYS A 102 22.47 25.20 -4.12
CA LYS A 102 22.47 26.64 -3.89
C LYS A 102 23.87 27.17 -3.60
N GLN A 103 24.65 26.47 -2.78
CA GLN A 103 26.04 26.81 -2.49
C GLN A 103 26.91 26.76 -3.74
N ASN A 104 26.82 25.67 -4.53
CA ASN A 104 27.55 25.53 -5.78
C ASN A 104 27.20 26.64 -6.78
N ALA A 105 25.92 27.00 -6.91
CA ALA A 105 25.49 28.13 -7.73
C ALA A 105 26.08 29.47 -7.24
N GLY A 106 26.16 29.67 -5.92
CA GLY A 106 26.80 30.84 -5.31
C GLY A 106 28.31 30.92 -5.56
N ILE A 107 29.00 29.78 -5.49
CA ILE A 107 30.44 29.68 -5.82
C ILE A 107 30.67 29.98 -7.29
N LEU A 108 29.90 29.35 -8.20
CA LEU A 108 29.95 29.60 -9.64
C LEU A 108 29.72 31.09 -9.96
N LEU A 109 28.74 31.73 -9.31
CA LEU A 109 28.47 33.15 -9.49
C LEU A 109 29.63 34.02 -9.00
N THR A 110 30.27 33.65 -7.89
CA THR A 110 31.44 34.37 -7.35
C THR A 110 32.66 34.21 -8.26
N LEU A 111 32.92 33.01 -8.77
CA LEU A 111 34.00 32.76 -9.74
C LEU A 111 33.78 33.54 -11.04
N ALA A 112 32.55 33.56 -11.56
CA ALA A 112 32.20 34.34 -12.74
C ALA A 112 32.37 35.86 -12.53
N LYS A 113 32.03 36.37 -11.35
CA LYS A 113 32.22 37.79 -10.99
C LYS A 113 33.69 38.18 -10.83
N ASN A 114 34.52 37.27 -10.33
CA ASN A 114 35.95 37.51 -10.11
C ASN A 114 36.81 37.23 -11.36
N ASN A 115 36.20 36.82 -12.49
CA ASN A 115 36.81 36.66 -13.82
C ASN A 115 38.13 35.86 -13.81
N ILE A 116 38.18 34.82 -12.98
CA ILE A 116 39.34 33.93 -12.90
C ILE A 116 39.27 32.99 -14.11
N ARG A 117 40.01 33.36 -15.16
CA ARG A 117 40.34 32.49 -16.30
C ARG A 117 41.36 31.43 -15.91
#